data_AF-A0A9W8MCA2-F1
#
_entry.id   AF-A0A9W8MCA2-F1
#
_cell.length_a   1.000
_cell.length_b   1.000
_cell.length_c   1.000
_cell.angle_alpha   90.00
_cell.angle_beta   90.00
_cell.angle_gamma   90.00
#
_symmetry.space_group_name_H-M   'P 1'
#
loop_
_entity.id
_entity.type
_entity.pdbx_description
1 polymer ?
#
loop_
_entity_poly.entity_id
_entity_poly.type
_entity_poly.pdbx_seq_one_letter_code
_entity_poly.pdbx_strand_id
1 'polypeptide(L)'
;MQALLRDVDMSLLNHKPRAQPEPRELEAFPIAAEQQVFEEEFAELDSDTHRKSPAALFGSRRIGAVVVPKQLRSAVTSLIESSDKSQLHSDAVRLFANPEGDKPGWQMQLDTKYRSYKQGARHAERDATAFASVALPGHYSAIYSVFNHLKHRMPSDWEVERVIDWGSGTYAGLWASLFSFRRLTEKSVEMDELDAAHSTVQHYLGIDRRTGLVAIGDRLLKDVPVSPTLSVRHRKTLGEEENLPREEGKKTVALTAFTLSSLTSPLARKQLVKEIWESGAHTMILIDHDSTSGFEAIAQAREFLLKLGQKEQENPELESSSIRGSHVVAPNAPQERVVVKGSSGKVKSVQRDHIGKGQGEKPRTSSMYDKVATSVREAKKEKRRWEKFMKKEQVWNID
;
A
#
# COMPACT_ATOMS: atom_id res chain seq x y z
N MET A 1 51.59 -57.71 24.29
CA MET A 1 50.97 -59.01 24.63
C MET A 1 49.99 -58.77 25.75
N GLN A 2 48.74 -59.18 25.56
CA GLN A 2 47.54 -58.72 26.25
C GLN A 2 47.54 -58.97 27.77
N ALA A 3 46.81 -58.09 28.47
CA ALA A 3 46.37 -58.16 29.86
C ALA A 3 47.35 -57.70 30.94
N LEU A 4 47.59 -56.38 31.02
CA LEU A 4 48.13 -55.69 32.22
C LEU A 4 47.87 -54.16 32.16
N LEU A 5 46.63 -53.75 31.89
CA LEU A 5 46.17 -52.36 31.95
C LEU A 5 44.71 -52.31 32.45
N ARG A 6 44.49 -52.77 33.68
CA ARG A 6 43.17 -52.73 34.35
C ARG A 6 43.27 -52.38 35.85
N ASP A 7 44.21 -51.50 36.22
CA ASP A 7 44.30 -50.99 37.59
C ASP A 7 44.77 -49.52 37.64
N VAL A 8 44.18 -48.67 36.80
CA VAL A 8 44.21 -47.20 36.99
C VAL A 8 42.84 -46.65 36.59
N ASP A 9 41.80 -47.02 37.35
CA ASP A 9 40.49 -46.36 37.31
C ASP A 9 39.75 -46.55 38.65
N MET A 10 40.48 -46.32 39.74
CA MET A 10 39.99 -46.38 41.12
C MET A 10 40.33 -45.07 41.85
N SER A 11 39.72 -43.94 41.45
CA SER A 11 39.55 -42.79 42.37
C SER A 11 38.51 -41.73 41.96
N LEU A 12 37.70 -41.91 40.90
CA LEU A 12 36.73 -40.87 40.47
C LEU A 12 35.26 -41.34 40.39
N LEU A 13 34.87 -42.29 41.22
CA LEU A 13 33.47 -42.66 41.41
C LEU A 13 33.18 -42.84 42.90
N ASN A 14 32.95 -41.74 43.62
CA ASN A 14 32.11 -41.67 44.82
C ASN A 14 31.99 -40.23 45.36
N HIS A 15 31.02 -39.47 44.85
CA HIS A 15 30.36 -38.41 45.63
C HIS A 15 28.96 -38.14 45.05
N LYS A 16 27.91 -38.55 45.80
CA LYS A 16 26.50 -38.20 45.55
C LYS A 16 26.14 -36.91 46.30
N PRO A 17 25.53 -35.90 45.66
CA PRO A 17 24.75 -34.87 46.35
C PRO A 17 23.28 -35.28 46.49
N ARG A 18 22.70 -34.86 47.61
CA ARG A 18 21.39 -35.19 48.18
C ARG A 18 20.26 -34.43 47.46
N ALA A 19 19.11 -35.09 47.26
CA ALA A 19 17.93 -34.56 46.57
C ALA A 19 17.29 -33.35 47.31
N GLN A 20 16.89 -32.32 46.56
CA GLN A 20 15.93 -31.31 47.02
C GLN A 20 14.51 -31.65 46.50
N PRO A 21 13.45 -31.37 47.28
CA PRO A 21 12.11 -31.90 47.03
C PRO A 21 11.34 -31.18 45.92
N GLU A 22 10.48 -31.93 45.24
CA GLU A 22 9.52 -31.46 44.24
C GLU A 22 8.46 -30.53 44.85
N PRO A 23 8.05 -29.46 44.14
CA PRO A 23 6.95 -28.61 44.58
C PRO A 23 5.62 -29.38 44.51
N ARG A 24 4.96 -29.51 45.66
CA ARG A 24 3.60 -30.06 45.82
C ARG A 24 2.55 -29.01 45.42
N GLU A 25 1.46 -29.48 44.82
CA GLU A 25 0.30 -28.67 44.45
C GLU A 25 -0.46 -28.08 45.65
N LEU A 26 -1.08 -26.92 45.41
CA LEU A 26 -2.11 -26.22 46.20
C LEU A 26 -1.67 -25.61 47.57
N GLU A 27 -0.91 -24.53 47.50
CA GLU A 27 -0.98 -23.45 48.50
C GLU A 27 -1.46 -22.16 47.81
N ALA A 28 -2.59 -21.63 48.28
CA ALA A 28 -3.22 -20.42 47.76
C ALA A 28 -2.61 -19.17 48.43
N PHE A 29 -2.08 -18.26 47.62
CA PHE A 29 -1.68 -16.93 48.07
C PHE A 29 -2.91 -15.99 48.09
N PRO A 30 -3.06 -15.14 49.12
CA PRO A 30 -4.21 -14.24 49.20
C PRO A 30 -4.13 -13.15 48.14
N ILE A 31 -5.19 -13.04 47.35
CA ILE A 31 -5.46 -11.98 46.37
C ILE A 31 -6.10 -10.81 47.11
N ALA A 32 -5.47 -9.64 47.08
CA ALA A 32 -6.16 -8.37 47.26
C ALA A 32 -5.43 -7.25 46.50
N ALA A 33 -6.20 -6.57 45.63
CA ALA A 33 -5.88 -5.43 44.78
C ALA A 33 -5.19 -5.71 43.43
N GLU A 34 -5.79 -6.59 42.62
CA GLU A 34 -5.78 -6.43 41.16
C GLU A 34 -6.75 -5.30 40.76
N GLN A 35 -6.25 -4.11 40.46
CA GLN A 35 -6.90 -3.08 39.63
C GLN A 35 -5.96 -1.86 39.48
N GLN A 36 -4.80 -2.01 38.82
CA GLN A 36 -4.01 -0.83 38.38
C GLN A 36 -2.88 -1.07 37.36
N VAL A 37 -2.80 -2.24 36.71
CA VAL A 37 -1.65 -2.57 35.83
C VAL A 37 -1.95 -2.38 34.33
N PHE A 38 -3.11 -1.83 33.96
CA PHE A 38 -3.46 -1.58 32.54
C PHE A 38 -3.45 -0.10 32.13
N GLU A 39 -3.15 0.84 33.05
CA GLU A 39 -3.10 2.28 32.76
C GLU A 39 -1.68 2.84 32.55
N GLU A 40 -0.61 2.12 32.93
CA GLU A 40 0.76 2.66 32.87
C GLU A 40 1.48 2.42 31.53
N GLU A 41 1.06 1.46 30.69
CA GLU A 41 1.77 1.17 29.43
C GLU A 41 1.48 2.18 28.30
N PHE A 42 0.46 3.04 28.45
CA PHE A 42 0.14 4.11 27.49
C PHE A 42 0.71 5.49 27.87
N ALA A 43 1.33 5.64 29.04
CA ALA A 43 1.83 6.92 29.54
C ALA A 43 3.33 7.20 29.27
N GLU A 44 4.12 6.19 28.87
CA GLU A 44 5.57 6.34 28.65
C GLU A 44 6.01 6.64 27.20
N LEU A 45 5.08 6.92 26.27
CA LEU A 45 5.46 7.17 24.87
C LEU A 45 5.89 8.62 24.56
N ASP A 46 5.83 9.55 25.52
CA ASP A 46 6.09 10.99 25.26
C ASP A 46 7.17 11.68 26.12
N SER A 47 7.93 10.96 26.96
CA SER A 47 8.98 11.58 27.80
C SER A 47 10.42 11.43 27.29
N ASP A 48 10.68 10.52 26.35
CA ASP A 48 12.06 10.12 25.96
C ASP A 48 12.58 10.73 24.64
N THR A 49 11.81 11.65 24.03
CA THR A 49 12.21 12.33 22.80
C THR A 49 13.27 13.43 23.01
N HIS A 50 13.49 13.87 24.25
CA HIS A 50 14.37 15.01 24.56
C HIS A 50 15.87 14.68 24.72
N ARG A 51 16.29 13.41 24.62
CA ARG A 51 17.70 13.01 24.87
C ARG A 51 18.48 12.45 23.67
N LYS A 52 17.86 12.30 22.51
CA LYS A 52 18.57 11.75 21.35
C LYS A 52 19.37 12.85 20.67
N SER A 53 20.68 12.64 20.51
CA SER A 53 21.51 13.52 19.67
C SER A 53 20.98 13.53 18.23
N PRO A 54 21.25 14.56 17.41
CA PRO A 54 20.83 14.58 16.02
C PRO A 54 21.25 13.33 15.23
N ALA A 55 22.44 12.79 15.53
CA ALA A 55 22.92 11.53 14.95
C ALA A 55 22.14 10.30 15.44
N ALA A 56 21.69 10.26 16.71
CA ALA A 56 20.86 9.19 17.24
C ALA A 56 19.41 9.26 16.73
N LEU A 57 18.87 10.47 16.51
CA LEU A 57 17.60 10.67 15.81
C LEU A 57 17.69 10.17 14.37
N PHE A 58 18.75 10.54 13.65
CA PHE A 58 19.00 10.06 12.29
C PHE A 58 19.17 8.53 12.24
N GLY A 59 19.97 7.95 13.13
CA GLY A 59 20.20 6.51 13.22
C GLY A 59 19.00 5.69 13.73
N SER A 60 18.02 6.33 14.39
CA SER A 60 16.76 5.68 14.78
C SER A 60 15.78 5.51 13.62
N ARG A 61 15.97 6.25 12.51
CA ARG A 61 15.16 6.11 11.30
C ARG A 61 15.55 4.80 10.61
N ARG A 62 14.66 3.80 10.61
CA ARG A 62 14.84 2.59 9.79
C ARG A 62 14.95 3.00 8.33
N ILE A 63 15.83 2.35 7.56
CA ILE A 63 15.93 2.57 6.10
C ILE A 63 14.53 2.37 5.50
N GLY A 64 14.05 3.37 4.76
CA GLY A 64 12.70 3.38 4.18
C GLY A 64 11.59 3.95 5.07
N ALA A 65 11.89 4.45 6.26
CA ALA A 65 10.92 5.18 7.08
C ALA A 65 10.56 6.52 6.42
N VAL A 66 9.26 6.79 6.30
CA VAL A 66 8.73 8.08 5.85
C VAL A 66 8.36 8.91 7.06
N VAL A 67 8.84 10.14 7.10
CA VAL A 67 8.43 11.12 8.11
C VAL A 67 7.12 11.75 7.65
N VAL A 68 6.09 11.69 8.51
CA VAL A 68 4.81 12.36 8.27
C VAL A 68 4.99 13.87 8.51
N PRO A 69 4.58 14.75 7.58
CA PRO A 69 4.74 16.19 7.72
C PRO A 69 4.03 16.73 8.95
N LYS A 70 4.62 17.78 9.55
CA LYS A 70 4.09 18.44 10.75
C LYS A 70 2.63 18.87 10.57
N GLN A 71 2.25 19.41 9.42
CA GLN A 71 0.88 19.86 9.14
C GLN A 71 -0.13 18.70 9.18
N LEU A 72 0.19 17.56 8.55
CA LEU A 72 -0.67 16.38 8.60
C LEU A 72 -0.73 15.81 10.03
N ARG A 73 0.42 15.72 10.71
CA ARG A 73 0.47 15.27 12.12
C ARG A 73 -0.41 16.13 13.01
N SER A 74 -0.26 17.46 12.94
CA SER A 74 -1.05 18.41 13.72
C SER A 74 -2.55 18.33 13.40
N ALA A 75 -2.92 18.19 12.13
CA ALA A 75 -4.33 18.04 11.73
C ALA A 75 -4.95 16.76 12.30
N VAL A 76 -4.23 15.63 12.22
CA VAL A 76 -4.71 14.35 12.79
C VAL A 76 -4.73 14.40 14.32
N THR A 77 -3.74 14.99 14.98
CA THR A 77 -3.72 15.16 16.44
C THR A 77 -4.91 16.01 16.89
N SER A 78 -5.19 17.14 16.24
CA SER A 78 -6.34 17.99 16.56
C SER A 78 -7.68 17.26 16.33
N LEU A 79 -7.77 16.44 15.27
CA LEU A 79 -8.93 15.59 15.03
C LEU A 79 -9.14 14.59 16.18
N ILE A 80 -8.08 13.96 16.68
CA ILE A 80 -8.14 13.02 17.81
C ILE A 80 -8.52 13.74 19.11
N GLU A 81 -7.92 14.89 19.39
CA GLU A 81 -8.17 15.68 20.60
C GLU A 81 -9.61 16.20 20.68
N SER A 82 -10.20 16.54 19.52
CA SER A 82 -11.59 16.97 19.42
C SER A 82 -12.61 15.82 19.42
N SER A 83 -12.14 14.56 19.48
CA SER A 83 -12.97 13.36 19.46
C SER A 83 -13.13 12.72 20.83
N ASP A 84 -14.18 11.92 21.01
CA ASP A 84 -14.28 11.00 22.17
C ASP A 84 -13.24 9.89 22.01
N LYS A 85 -12.18 9.92 22.83
CA LYS A 85 -11.04 9.00 22.75
C LYS A 85 -11.45 7.54 23.02
N SER A 86 -12.37 7.30 23.95
CA SER A 86 -12.85 5.95 24.27
C SER A 86 -13.64 5.40 23.08
N GLN A 87 -14.51 6.23 22.51
CA GLN A 87 -15.28 5.84 21.36
C GLN A 87 -14.42 5.63 20.11
N LEU A 88 -13.43 6.50 19.88
CA LEU A 88 -12.47 6.41 18.79
C LEU A 88 -11.65 5.12 18.90
N HIS A 89 -11.17 4.79 20.10
CA HIS A 89 -10.45 3.53 20.34
C HIS A 89 -11.34 2.32 20.04
N SER A 90 -12.59 2.31 20.52
CA SER A 90 -13.55 1.25 20.23
C SER A 90 -13.84 1.10 18.73
N ASP A 91 -13.98 2.21 18.01
CA ASP A 91 -14.17 2.20 16.55
C ASP A 91 -12.91 1.73 15.82
N ALA A 92 -11.71 2.17 16.23
CA ALA A 92 -10.44 1.72 15.65
C ALA A 92 -10.25 0.21 15.81
N VAL A 93 -10.49 -0.33 17.01
CA VAL A 93 -10.41 -1.77 17.27
C VAL A 93 -11.42 -2.51 16.40
N ARG A 94 -12.68 -2.05 16.34
CA ARG A 94 -13.72 -2.69 15.52
C ARG A 94 -13.39 -2.73 14.04
N LEU A 95 -12.72 -1.69 13.51
CA LEU A 95 -12.46 -1.55 12.08
C LEU A 95 -11.17 -2.23 11.64
N PHE A 96 -10.14 -2.20 12.47
CA PHE A 96 -8.78 -2.52 12.04
C PHE A 96 -8.13 -3.65 12.83
N ALA A 97 -8.62 -3.97 14.05
CA ALA A 97 -8.10 -5.10 14.77
C ALA A 97 -8.68 -6.39 14.19
N ASN A 98 -7.79 -7.30 13.79
CA ASN A 98 -8.13 -8.64 13.37
C ASN A 98 -7.50 -9.66 14.33
N PRO A 99 -8.07 -9.87 15.53
CA PRO A 99 -7.47 -10.77 16.53
C PRO A 99 -7.56 -12.25 16.13
N GLU A 100 -8.55 -12.63 15.32
CA GLU A 100 -8.91 -14.03 15.05
C GLU A 100 -8.60 -14.51 13.62
N GLY A 101 -8.12 -13.64 12.72
CA GLY A 101 -7.87 -14.05 11.33
C GLY A 101 -6.49 -14.68 11.09
N ASP A 102 -6.29 -15.22 9.88
CA ASP A 102 -5.07 -15.92 9.44
C ASP A 102 -3.75 -15.14 9.69
N LYS A 103 -3.84 -13.81 9.76
CA LYS A 103 -2.77 -12.92 10.21
C LYS A 103 -3.34 -12.06 11.35
N PRO A 104 -3.08 -12.41 12.61
CA PRO A 104 -3.54 -11.61 13.74
C PRO A 104 -2.82 -10.25 13.74
N GLY A 105 -3.55 -9.17 13.99
CA GLY A 105 -2.97 -7.83 14.09
C GLY A 105 -3.83 -6.73 13.50
N TRP A 106 -3.22 -5.55 13.30
CA TRP A 106 -3.88 -4.38 12.72
C TRP A 106 -3.81 -4.41 11.19
N GLN A 107 -4.97 -4.30 10.55
CA GLN A 107 -5.11 -4.17 9.11
C GLN A 107 -5.47 -2.72 8.77
N MET A 108 -4.93 -2.16 7.69
CA MET A 108 -5.21 -0.79 7.25
C MET A 108 -6.33 -0.69 6.20
N GLN A 109 -6.94 -1.83 5.86
CA GLN A 109 -8.06 -1.88 4.92
C GLN A 109 -9.35 -1.47 5.62
N LEU A 110 -10.15 -0.61 4.97
CA LEU A 110 -11.49 -0.25 5.43
C LEU A 110 -12.53 -0.97 4.57
N ASP A 111 -12.84 -2.21 4.93
CA ASP A 111 -13.74 -3.11 4.20
C ASP A 111 -15.02 -3.46 4.99
N THR A 112 -15.28 -2.71 6.07
CA THR A 112 -16.37 -2.99 7.01
C THR A 112 -17.74 -3.01 6.33
N LYS A 113 -18.47 -4.09 6.58
CA LYS A 113 -19.83 -4.31 6.06
C LYS A 113 -20.86 -4.12 7.16
N TYR A 114 -21.80 -3.21 6.92
CA TYR A 114 -22.93 -2.99 7.81
C TYR A 114 -24.15 -3.79 7.36
N ARG A 115 -25.02 -4.14 8.32
CA ARG A 115 -26.27 -4.87 8.03
C ARG A 115 -27.24 -4.05 7.18
N SER A 116 -27.15 -2.72 7.25
CA SER A 116 -27.99 -1.82 6.47
C SER A 116 -27.24 -0.55 6.09
N TYR A 117 -27.71 0.10 5.03
CA TYR A 117 -27.22 1.42 4.61
C TYR A 117 -27.39 2.46 5.73
N LYS A 118 -28.53 2.46 6.43
CA LYS A 118 -28.81 3.39 7.53
C LYS A 118 -27.82 3.23 8.68
N GLN A 119 -27.40 1.99 8.98
CA GLN A 119 -26.38 1.73 9.98
C GLN A 119 -25.02 2.29 9.51
N GLY A 120 -24.60 1.99 8.28
CA GLY A 120 -23.34 2.52 7.74
C GLY A 120 -23.30 4.05 7.71
N ALA A 121 -24.41 4.71 7.33
CA ALA A 121 -24.51 6.17 7.34
C ALA A 121 -24.32 6.76 8.75
N ARG A 122 -24.81 6.09 9.80
CA ARG A 122 -24.62 6.52 11.20
C ARG A 122 -23.18 6.38 11.68
N HIS A 123 -22.44 5.39 11.15
CA HIS A 123 -21.04 5.18 11.50
C HIS A 123 -20.06 5.95 10.60
N ALA A 124 -20.51 6.49 9.46
CA ALA A 124 -19.64 7.00 8.41
C ALA A 124 -18.58 8.00 8.91
N GLU A 125 -18.95 8.98 9.73
CA GLU A 125 -18.01 9.98 10.25
C GLU A 125 -17.08 9.39 11.33
N ARG A 126 -17.59 8.51 12.18
CA ARG A 126 -16.83 7.82 13.23
C ARG A 126 -15.79 6.88 12.63
N ASP A 127 -16.19 6.09 11.64
CA ASP A 127 -15.29 5.22 10.89
C ASP A 127 -14.21 6.01 10.17
N ALA A 128 -14.59 7.15 9.60
CA ALA A 128 -13.65 8.01 8.92
C ALA A 128 -12.65 8.68 9.88
N THR A 129 -13.08 9.04 11.08
CA THR A 129 -12.20 9.57 12.13
C THR A 129 -11.21 8.50 12.58
N ALA A 130 -11.67 7.27 12.82
CA ALA A 130 -10.82 6.13 13.12
C ALA A 130 -9.82 5.86 11.98
N PHE A 131 -10.29 5.87 10.73
CA PHE A 131 -9.44 5.70 9.55
C PHE A 131 -8.35 6.76 9.44
N ALA A 132 -8.68 8.03 9.66
CA ALA A 132 -7.70 9.12 9.66
C ALA A 132 -6.65 8.99 10.77
N SER A 133 -7.02 8.45 11.93
CA SER A 133 -6.09 8.24 13.04
C SER A 133 -5.17 7.03 12.85
N VAL A 134 -5.65 5.94 12.23
CA VAL A 134 -4.94 4.66 12.15
C VAL A 134 -4.30 4.43 10.78
N ALA A 135 -5.07 4.56 9.70
CA ALA A 135 -4.66 4.11 8.36
C ALA A 135 -4.02 5.24 7.52
N LEU A 136 -4.49 6.48 7.67
CA LEU A 136 -4.02 7.61 6.86
C LEU A 136 -2.49 7.82 6.90
N PRO A 137 -1.79 7.77 8.06
CA PRO A 137 -0.32 7.91 8.07
C PRO A 137 0.41 6.84 7.25
N GLY A 138 -0.06 5.59 7.30
CA GLY A 138 0.48 4.49 6.50
C GLY A 138 0.20 4.66 5.01
N HIS A 139 -1.03 5.05 4.66
CA HIS A 139 -1.42 5.31 3.29
C HIS A 139 -0.64 6.49 2.68
N TYR A 140 -0.52 7.60 3.42
CA TYR A 140 0.34 8.73 3.06
C TYR A 140 1.77 8.27 2.77
N SER A 141 2.36 7.50 3.69
CA SER A 141 3.76 7.05 3.59
C SER A 141 4.01 6.20 2.35
N ALA A 142 3.09 5.28 2.04
CA ALA A 142 3.19 4.45 0.84
C ALA A 142 3.09 5.28 -0.44
N ILE A 143 2.12 6.19 -0.54
CA ILE A 143 1.93 7.04 -1.72
C ILE A 143 3.13 7.99 -1.89
N TYR A 144 3.55 8.64 -0.81
CA TYR A 144 4.72 9.54 -0.80
C TYR A 144 5.99 8.81 -1.27
N SER A 145 6.21 7.57 -0.80
CA SER A 145 7.36 6.76 -1.22
C SER A 145 7.35 6.50 -2.73
N VAL A 146 6.18 6.16 -3.28
CA VAL A 146 6.02 5.94 -4.73
C VAL A 146 6.30 7.23 -5.50
N PHE A 147 5.74 8.37 -5.08
CA PHE A 147 6.02 9.67 -5.71
C PHE A 147 7.50 10.02 -5.66
N ASN A 148 8.17 9.77 -4.52
CA ASN A 148 9.59 10.01 -4.39
C ASN A 148 10.42 9.10 -5.31
N HIS A 149 10.05 7.83 -5.44
CA HIS A 149 10.70 6.91 -6.37
C HIS A 149 10.49 7.28 -7.85
N LEU A 150 9.33 7.84 -8.20
CA LEU A 150 9.05 8.31 -9.56
C LEU A 150 9.87 9.55 -9.91
N LYS A 151 10.04 10.50 -8.98
CA LYS A 151 10.88 11.69 -9.20
C LYS A 151 12.32 11.35 -9.64
N HIS A 152 12.85 10.20 -9.21
CA HIS A 152 14.19 9.73 -9.62
C HIS A 152 14.22 9.01 -10.97
N ARG A 153 13.06 8.60 -11.51
CA ARG A 153 12.93 7.82 -12.75
C ARG A 153 12.41 8.65 -13.91
N MET A 154 11.61 9.65 -13.60
CA MET A 154 11.04 10.55 -14.59
C MET A 154 12.08 11.56 -15.06
N PRO A 155 11.91 12.13 -16.27
CA PRO A 155 12.75 13.20 -16.76
C PRO A 155 12.83 14.40 -15.79
N SER A 156 13.90 15.17 -15.86
CA SER A 156 14.11 16.33 -14.98
C SER A 156 13.06 17.44 -15.14
N ASP A 157 12.40 17.52 -16.30
CA ASP A 157 11.28 18.45 -16.58
C ASP A 157 9.91 17.88 -16.18
N TRP A 158 9.87 16.72 -15.51
CA TRP A 158 8.62 16.15 -15.02
C TRP A 158 8.08 16.97 -13.86
N GLU A 159 6.93 17.59 -14.10
CA GLU A 159 6.19 18.39 -13.13
C GLU A 159 4.75 17.90 -13.04
N VAL A 160 4.16 18.04 -11.85
CA VAL A 160 2.77 17.69 -11.58
C VAL A 160 2.04 18.93 -11.09
N GLU A 161 0.99 19.30 -11.83
CA GLU A 161 0.10 20.42 -11.49
C GLU A 161 -1.33 19.92 -11.23
N ARG A 162 -1.71 18.76 -11.79
CA ARG A 162 -3.02 18.16 -11.61
C ARG A 162 -2.94 16.72 -11.12
N VAL A 163 -3.78 16.38 -10.16
CA VAL A 163 -3.95 15.00 -9.66
C VAL A 163 -5.42 14.63 -9.69
N ILE A 164 -5.74 13.49 -10.29
CA ILE A 164 -7.07 12.87 -10.25
C ILE A 164 -6.93 11.59 -9.43
N ASP A 165 -7.61 11.50 -8.29
CA ASP A 165 -7.40 10.46 -7.28
C ASP A 165 -8.67 9.62 -7.06
N TRP A 166 -8.66 8.39 -7.57
CA TRP A 166 -9.76 7.43 -7.40
C TRP A 166 -9.64 6.67 -6.08
N GLY A 167 -10.70 6.75 -5.29
CA GLY A 167 -10.74 6.25 -3.92
C GLY A 167 -9.99 7.14 -2.95
N SER A 168 -10.08 8.46 -3.14
CA SER A 168 -9.30 9.47 -2.42
C SER A 168 -9.44 9.41 -0.89
N GLY A 169 -10.50 8.82 -0.35
CA GLY A 169 -10.72 8.63 1.08
C GLY A 169 -10.62 9.94 1.86
N THR A 170 -9.79 9.95 2.91
CA THR A 170 -9.43 11.14 3.71
C THR A 170 -8.25 11.91 3.11
N TYR A 171 -8.13 11.91 1.78
CA TYR A 171 -7.13 12.65 1.00
C TYR A 171 -5.66 12.27 1.21
N ALA A 172 -5.38 10.99 1.48
CA ALA A 172 -3.99 10.50 1.58
C ALA A 172 -3.16 10.84 0.32
N GLY A 173 -3.77 10.74 -0.86
CA GLY A 173 -3.15 11.12 -2.13
C GLY A 173 -2.82 12.61 -2.21
N LEU A 174 -3.76 13.50 -1.84
CA LEU A 174 -3.52 14.94 -1.81
C LEU A 174 -2.36 15.29 -0.88
N TRP A 175 -2.39 14.78 0.36
CA TRP A 175 -1.32 14.99 1.32
C TRP A 175 0.03 14.55 0.72
N ALA A 176 0.10 13.34 0.16
CA ALA A 176 1.34 12.89 -0.48
C ALA A 176 1.77 13.79 -1.65
N SER A 177 0.83 14.30 -2.45
CA SER A 177 1.11 15.18 -3.59
C SER A 177 1.64 16.54 -3.16
N LEU A 178 1.04 17.16 -2.14
CA LEU A 178 1.43 18.47 -1.62
C LEU A 178 2.90 18.48 -1.15
N PHE A 179 3.33 17.41 -0.49
CA PHE A 179 4.69 17.30 0.03
C PHE A 179 5.68 16.67 -0.96
N SER A 180 5.19 16.02 -2.03
CA SER A 180 6.06 15.41 -3.04
C SER A 180 6.40 16.35 -4.20
N PHE A 181 5.44 17.10 -4.72
CA PHE A 181 5.61 17.87 -5.94
C PHE A 181 5.84 19.34 -5.60
N ARG A 182 7.08 19.80 -5.78
CA ARG A 182 7.60 21.13 -5.42
C ARG A 182 8.59 21.60 -6.47
N ARG A 183 8.77 22.92 -6.58
CA ARG A 183 9.79 23.49 -7.49
C ARG A 183 11.20 23.20 -6.95
N LEU A 184 12.07 22.66 -7.81
CA LEU A 184 13.43 22.18 -7.52
C LEU A 184 14.45 23.25 -7.03
N THR A 185 14.00 24.46 -6.70
CA THR A 185 14.88 25.57 -6.27
C THR A 185 15.27 25.50 -4.80
N GLU A 186 14.65 24.62 -4.02
CA GLU A 186 14.91 24.47 -2.59
C GLU A 186 15.97 23.38 -2.37
N LYS A 187 17.16 23.77 -1.89
CA LYS A 187 18.16 22.85 -1.33
C LYS A 187 17.48 21.92 -0.32
N SER A 188 17.98 20.69 -0.17
CA SER A 188 17.52 19.66 0.77
C SER A 188 16.92 20.23 2.07
N VAL A 189 15.60 20.45 2.06
CA VAL A 189 14.82 20.91 3.22
C VAL A 189 14.44 19.66 4.00
N GLU A 190 14.62 19.68 5.32
CA GLU A 190 14.15 18.60 6.19
C GLU A 190 12.63 18.45 6.07
N MET A 191 12.11 17.22 6.20
CA MET A 191 10.67 16.96 6.07
C MET A 191 9.82 17.83 7.00
N ASP A 192 10.30 18.13 8.21
CA ASP A 192 9.59 18.92 9.22
C ASP A 192 9.50 20.42 8.87
N GLU A 193 10.31 20.89 7.92
CA GLU A 193 10.33 22.27 7.41
C GLU A 193 9.58 22.41 6.08
N LEU A 194 9.06 21.31 5.53
CA LEU A 194 8.26 21.36 4.33
C LEU A 194 6.89 21.98 4.64
N ASP A 195 6.44 22.85 3.74
CA ASP A 195 5.10 23.45 3.79
C ASP A 195 4.31 23.05 2.54
N ALA A 196 3.06 22.60 2.73
CA ALA A 196 2.11 22.35 1.66
C ALA A 196 1.88 23.57 0.74
N ALA A 197 2.08 24.79 1.24
CA ALA A 197 1.99 26.02 0.46
C ALA A 197 2.99 26.10 -0.71
N HIS A 198 4.10 25.35 -0.66
CA HIS A 198 5.14 25.36 -1.70
C HIS A 198 4.92 24.28 -2.78
N SER A 199 3.80 23.57 -2.74
CA SER A 199 3.48 22.56 -3.74
C SER A 199 3.27 23.16 -5.13
N THR A 200 3.65 22.43 -6.18
CA THR A 200 3.31 22.74 -7.58
C THR A 200 1.89 22.31 -7.95
N VAL A 201 1.22 21.53 -7.10
CA VAL A 201 -0.14 21.04 -7.37
C VAL A 201 -1.11 22.22 -7.33
N GLN A 202 -1.85 22.41 -8.41
CA GLN A 202 -2.87 23.46 -8.58
C GLN A 202 -4.27 22.87 -8.61
N HIS A 203 -4.44 21.63 -9.08
CA HIS A 203 -5.73 20.99 -9.19
C HIS A 203 -5.70 19.58 -8.59
N TYR A 204 -6.54 19.34 -7.59
CA TYR A 204 -6.75 18.00 -7.06
C TYR A 204 -8.23 17.64 -7.16
N LEU A 205 -8.54 16.55 -7.84
CA LEU A 205 -9.87 15.97 -7.94
C LEU A 205 -9.90 14.61 -7.22
N GLY A 206 -10.51 14.57 -6.05
CA GLY A 206 -10.76 13.32 -5.32
C GLY A 206 -12.08 12.68 -5.75
N ILE A 207 -12.06 11.40 -6.11
CA ILE A 207 -13.24 10.63 -6.49
C ILE A 207 -13.49 9.57 -5.43
N ASP A 208 -14.52 9.77 -4.59
CA ASP A 208 -14.88 8.81 -3.56
C ASP A 208 -16.39 8.85 -3.24
N ARG A 209 -17.00 7.69 -3.02
CA ARG A 209 -18.43 7.60 -2.67
C ARG A 209 -18.67 7.63 -1.17
N ARG A 210 -17.63 7.40 -0.36
CA ARG A 210 -17.67 7.33 1.10
C ARG A 210 -17.61 8.75 1.66
N THR A 211 -18.76 9.42 1.69
CA THR A 211 -18.87 10.83 2.10
C THR A 211 -18.33 11.11 3.50
N GLY A 212 -18.36 10.13 4.41
CA GLY A 212 -17.73 10.25 5.74
C GLY A 212 -16.21 10.44 5.66
N LEU A 213 -15.51 9.68 4.81
CA LEU A 213 -14.06 9.83 4.62
C LEU A 213 -13.72 11.19 4.01
N VAL A 214 -14.52 11.61 3.03
CA VAL A 214 -14.35 12.90 2.35
C VAL A 214 -14.52 14.04 3.34
N ALA A 215 -15.57 14.01 4.16
CA ALA A 215 -15.83 15.04 5.17
C ALA A 215 -14.69 15.15 6.19
N ILE A 216 -14.10 14.02 6.61
CA ILE A 216 -12.90 14.04 7.46
C ILE A 216 -11.68 14.57 6.69
N GLY A 217 -11.51 14.22 5.42
CA GLY A 217 -10.49 14.80 4.54
C GLY A 217 -10.57 16.32 4.46
N ASP A 218 -11.77 16.88 4.23
CA ASP A 218 -12.01 18.32 4.21
C ASP A 218 -11.69 18.96 5.56
N ARG A 219 -12.10 18.33 6.67
CA ARG A 219 -11.79 18.79 8.03
C ARG A 219 -10.29 18.85 8.30
N LEU A 220 -9.52 17.87 7.81
CA LEU A 220 -8.06 17.84 7.97
C LEU A 220 -7.36 18.97 7.20
N LEU A 221 -7.96 19.51 6.13
CA LEU A 221 -7.39 20.59 5.33
C LEU A 221 -7.79 22.00 5.78
N LYS A 222 -8.87 22.13 6.55
CA LYS A 222 -9.55 23.40 6.81
C LYS A 222 -8.63 24.55 7.24
N ASP A 223 -7.66 24.27 8.12
CA ASP A 223 -6.77 25.27 8.71
C ASP A 223 -5.30 25.07 8.29
N VAL A 224 -5.07 24.34 7.19
CA VAL A 224 -3.74 24.03 6.68
C VAL A 224 -3.35 25.10 5.65
N PRO A 225 -2.20 25.78 5.81
CA PRO A 225 -1.72 26.69 4.77
C PRO A 225 -1.40 25.89 3.51
N VAL A 226 -2.05 26.26 2.41
CA VAL A 226 -1.85 25.67 1.08
C VAL A 226 -1.62 26.79 0.07
N SER A 227 -1.14 26.43 -1.12
CA SER A 227 -0.95 27.39 -2.20
C SER A 227 -2.29 28.06 -2.54
N PRO A 228 -2.35 29.39 -2.75
CA PRO A 228 -3.59 30.08 -3.11
C PRO A 228 -4.13 29.65 -4.48
N THR A 229 -3.30 29.02 -5.32
CA THR A 229 -3.71 28.48 -6.62
C THR A 229 -4.28 27.07 -6.53
N LEU A 230 -4.24 26.43 -5.35
CA LEU A 230 -4.74 25.07 -5.17
C LEU A 230 -6.27 25.06 -5.15
N SER A 231 -6.86 24.31 -6.07
CA SER A 231 -8.28 23.95 -6.10
C SER A 231 -8.43 22.46 -5.77
N VAL A 232 -9.00 22.18 -4.60
CA VAL A 232 -9.39 20.82 -4.18
C VAL A 232 -10.87 20.63 -4.47
N ARG A 233 -11.22 19.61 -5.25
CA ARG A 233 -12.61 19.23 -5.54
C ARG A 233 -12.84 17.77 -5.19
N HIS A 234 -14.07 17.47 -4.81
CA HIS A 234 -14.54 16.11 -4.59
C HIS A 234 -15.71 15.78 -5.52
N ARG A 235 -15.73 14.55 -6.04
CA ARG A 235 -16.88 13.98 -6.74
C ARG A 235 -17.10 12.52 -6.35
N LYS A 236 -18.31 12.02 -6.59
CA LYS A 236 -18.64 10.59 -6.40
C LYS A 236 -18.28 9.73 -7.62
N THR A 237 -18.14 10.37 -8.78
CA THR A 237 -17.83 9.78 -10.09
C THR A 237 -17.06 10.80 -10.92
N LEU A 238 -16.21 10.33 -11.85
CA LEU A 238 -15.63 11.19 -12.86
C LEU A 238 -16.72 11.64 -13.85
N GLY A 239 -16.76 12.93 -14.17
CA GLY A 239 -17.56 13.46 -15.27
C GLY A 239 -16.73 13.52 -16.55
N GLU A 240 -17.37 13.44 -17.71
CA GLU A 240 -16.67 13.49 -19.01
C GLU A 240 -15.90 14.82 -19.18
N GLU A 241 -16.37 15.90 -18.57
CA GLU A 241 -15.72 17.22 -18.58
C GLU A 241 -14.41 17.29 -17.79
N GLU A 242 -14.13 16.29 -16.96
CA GLU A 242 -12.87 16.18 -16.22
C GLU A 242 -11.80 15.41 -17.03
N ASN A 243 -12.19 14.75 -18.14
CA ASN A 243 -11.24 14.12 -19.05
C ASN A 243 -10.46 15.18 -19.82
N LEU A 244 -9.16 14.94 -19.98
CA LEU A 244 -8.28 15.82 -20.72
C LEU A 244 -7.97 15.23 -22.10
N PRO A 245 -7.83 16.07 -23.13
CA PRO A 245 -7.08 15.70 -24.32
C PRO A 245 -5.68 15.20 -23.93
N ARG A 246 -5.15 14.20 -24.65
CA ARG A 246 -3.85 13.58 -24.33
C ARG A 246 -2.72 14.60 -24.28
N GLU A 247 -2.77 15.60 -25.15
CA GLU A 247 -1.80 16.68 -25.31
C GLU A 247 -1.75 17.60 -24.10
N GLU A 248 -2.88 17.80 -23.41
CA GLU A 248 -2.99 18.63 -22.21
C GLU A 248 -2.64 17.83 -20.93
N GLY A 249 -2.57 16.50 -21.02
CA GLY A 249 -2.33 15.61 -19.90
C GLY A 249 -0.91 15.61 -19.33
N LYS A 250 0.06 16.32 -19.95
CA LYS A 250 1.51 16.21 -19.64
C LYS A 250 1.83 16.38 -18.15
N LYS A 251 1.15 17.31 -17.46
CA LYS A 251 1.35 17.62 -16.02
C LYS A 251 0.28 17.00 -15.10
N THR A 252 -0.41 15.97 -15.59
CA THR A 252 -1.52 15.31 -14.90
C THR A 252 -1.15 13.91 -14.46
N VAL A 253 -1.39 13.62 -13.19
CA VAL A 253 -1.28 12.29 -12.58
C VAL A 253 -2.66 11.73 -12.31
N ALA A 254 -2.91 10.50 -12.77
CA ALA A 254 -4.01 9.68 -12.30
C ALA A 254 -3.50 8.76 -11.18
N LEU A 255 -4.15 8.81 -10.02
CA LEU A 255 -3.81 8.04 -8.84
C LEU A 255 -4.97 7.11 -8.48
N THR A 256 -4.66 5.85 -8.20
CA THR A 256 -5.56 4.95 -7.47
C THR A 256 -4.74 4.26 -6.39
N ALA A 257 -5.02 4.56 -5.13
CA ALA A 257 -4.35 3.94 -4.00
C ALA A 257 -5.35 3.12 -3.18
N PHE A 258 -5.01 1.87 -2.88
CA PHE A 258 -5.76 1.00 -1.96
C PHE A 258 -7.22 0.74 -2.36
N THR A 259 -7.54 0.88 -3.65
CA THR A 259 -8.93 0.88 -4.14
C THR A 259 -9.23 -0.30 -5.04
N LEU A 260 -8.30 -0.77 -5.87
CA LEU A 260 -8.60 -1.81 -6.86
C LEU A 260 -9.02 -3.12 -6.20
N SER A 261 -8.30 -3.60 -5.18
CA SER A 261 -8.63 -4.82 -4.44
C SER A 261 -9.93 -4.71 -3.65
N SER A 262 -10.35 -3.50 -3.27
CA SER A 262 -11.64 -3.26 -2.59
C SER A 262 -12.85 -3.47 -3.52
N LEU A 263 -12.65 -3.35 -4.84
CA LEU A 263 -13.67 -3.63 -5.82
C LEU A 263 -13.80 -5.14 -6.02
N THR A 264 -14.90 -5.71 -5.51
CA THR A 264 -15.14 -7.16 -5.56
C THR A 264 -15.35 -7.69 -6.99
N SER A 265 -15.93 -6.89 -7.87
CA SER A 265 -16.21 -7.29 -9.26
C SER A 265 -15.00 -7.07 -10.18
N PRO A 266 -14.51 -8.11 -10.90
CA PRO A 266 -13.49 -7.94 -11.93
C PRO A 266 -13.91 -6.94 -13.02
N LEU A 267 -15.20 -6.86 -13.34
CA LEU A 267 -15.73 -5.90 -14.29
C LEU A 267 -15.58 -4.46 -13.76
N ALA A 268 -15.89 -4.23 -12.48
CA ALA A 268 -15.73 -2.93 -11.85
C ALA A 268 -14.25 -2.49 -11.82
N ARG A 269 -13.33 -3.41 -11.52
CA ARG A 269 -11.89 -3.13 -11.60
C ARG A 269 -11.46 -2.74 -13.00
N LYS A 270 -11.90 -3.49 -14.02
CA LYS A 270 -11.59 -3.18 -15.43
C LYS A 270 -12.18 -1.83 -15.86
N GLN A 271 -13.41 -1.52 -15.44
CA GLN A 271 -14.06 -0.24 -15.71
C GLN A 271 -13.29 0.92 -15.08
N LEU A 272 -12.87 0.80 -13.81
CA LEU A 272 -12.06 1.83 -13.15
C LEU A 272 -10.72 2.05 -13.87
N VAL A 273 -10.00 0.99 -14.25
CA VAL A 273 -8.74 1.11 -14.98
C VAL A 273 -8.96 1.71 -16.37
N LYS A 274 -10.10 1.42 -17.02
CA LYS A 274 -10.48 2.04 -18.29
C LYS A 274 -10.75 3.54 -18.11
N GLU A 275 -11.49 3.92 -17.08
CA GLU A 275 -11.76 5.33 -16.74
C GLU A 275 -10.46 6.10 -16.45
N ILE A 276 -9.52 5.48 -15.73
CA ILE A 276 -8.16 6.02 -15.51
C ILE A 276 -7.43 6.23 -16.84
N TRP A 277 -7.49 5.25 -17.76
CA TRP A 277 -6.89 5.38 -19.10
C TRP A 277 -7.49 6.53 -19.91
N GLU A 278 -8.82 6.69 -19.85
CA GLU A 278 -9.59 7.69 -20.60
C GLU A 278 -9.49 9.10 -20.01
N SER A 279 -9.04 9.24 -18.75
CA SER A 279 -8.87 10.54 -18.09
C SER A 279 -7.91 11.52 -18.79
N GLY A 280 -7.08 11.02 -19.69
CA GLY A 280 -6.06 11.82 -20.38
C GLY A 280 -4.79 12.06 -19.57
N ALA A 281 -4.69 11.57 -18.33
CA ALA A 281 -3.50 11.72 -17.51
C ALA A 281 -2.25 11.10 -18.18
N HIS A 282 -1.13 11.82 -18.16
CA HIS A 282 0.13 11.34 -18.73
C HIS A 282 0.78 10.26 -17.87
N THR A 283 0.67 10.36 -16.54
CA THR A 283 1.22 9.39 -15.60
C THR A 283 0.11 8.73 -14.80
N MET A 284 0.02 7.40 -14.84
CA MET A 284 -0.93 6.61 -14.05
C MET A 284 -0.19 5.86 -12.94
N ILE A 285 -0.64 6.03 -11.71
CA ILE A 285 -0.02 5.46 -10.51
C ILE A 285 -1.06 4.59 -9.81
N LEU A 286 -0.78 3.28 -9.78
CA LEU A 286 -1.67 2.27 -9.21
C LEU A 286 -0.95 1.65 -8.00
N ILE A 287 -1.55 1.80 -6.82
CA ILE A 287 -1.02 1.29 -5.54
C ILE A 287 -2.13 0.47 -4.88
N ASP A 288 -1.76 -0.69 -4.33
CA ASP A 288 -2.69 -1.53 -3.57
C ASP A 288 -1.98 -2.14 -2.36
N HIS A 289 -2.75 -2.80 -1.50
CA HIS A 289 -2.22 -3.47 -0.32
C HIS A 289 -1.32 -4.65 -0.67
N ASP A 290 -0.38 -4.97 0.23
CA ASP A 290 0.44 -6.17 0.19
C ASP A 290 -0.38 -7.42 0.55
N SER A 291 -1.31 -7.75 -0.33
CA SER A 291 -2.15 -8.94 -0.27
C SER A 291 -2.15 -9.62 -1.63
N THR A 292 -2.52 -10.91 -1.66
CA THR A 292 -2.70 -11.64 -2.91
C THR A 292 -3.70 -10.93 -3.82
N SER A 293 -4.83 -10.46 -3.26
CA SER A 293 -5.85 -9.74 -4.03
C SER A 293 -5.35 -8.40 -4.57
N GLY A 294 -4.56 -7.65 -3.79
CA GLY A 294 -3.92 -6.41 -4.24
C GLY A 294 -2.93 -6.65 -5.37
N PHE A 295 -2.04 -7.64 -5.21
CA PHE A 295 -1.08 -8.02 -6.25
C PHE A 295 -1.77 -8.44 -7.56
N GLU A 296 -2.79 -9.29 -7.47
CA GLU A 296 -3.56 -9.74 -8.63
C GLU A 296 -4.28 -8.57 -9.32
N ALA A 297 -4.88 -7.66 -8.54
CA ALA A 297 -5.55 -6.48 -9.07
C ALA A 297 -4.58 -5.58 -9.85
N ILE A 298 -3.38 -5.31 -9.30
CA ILE A 298 -2.34 -4.52 -9.97
C ILE A 298 -1.80 -5.22 -11.22
N ALA A 299 -1.56 -6.53 -11.15
CA ALA A 299 -1.07 -7.30 -12.30
C ALA A 299 -2.07 -7.31 -13.47
N GLN A 300 -3.37 -7.48 -13.16
CA GLN A 300 -4.45 -7.41 -14.15
C GLN A 300 -4.59 -6.01 -14.75
N ALA A 301 -4.49 -4.96 -13.93
CA ALA A 301 -4.54 -3.57 -14.39
C ALA A 301 -3.36 -3.26 -15.33
N ARG A 302 -2.14 -3.67 -14.97
CA ARG A 302 -0.94 -3.54 -15.81
C ARG A 302 -1.15 -4.20 -17.17
N GLU A 303 -1.57 -5.47 -17.19
CA GLU A 303 -1.80 -6.19 -18.45
C GLU A 303 -2.85 -5.50 -19.32
N PHE A 304 -3.92 -4.98 -18.70
CA PHE A 304 -4.97 -4.28 -19.42
C PHE A 304 -4.50 -2.95 -20.02
N LEU A 305 -3.77 -2.12 -19.27
CA LEU A 305 -3.21 -0.84 -19.74
C LEU A 305 -2.19 -1.03 -20.86
N LEU A 306 -1.33 -2.05 -20.77
CA LEU A 306 -0.39 -2.38 -21.84
C LEU A 306 -1.11 -2.81 -23.12
N LYS A 307 -2.20 -3.58 -23.00
CA LYS A 307 -3.04 -3.94 -24.16
C LYS A 307 -3.72 -2.74 -24.79
N LEU A 308 -4.21 -1.78 -23.98
CA LEU A 308 -4.80 -0.54 -24.50
C LEU A 308 -3.75 0.28 -25.24
N GLY A 309 -2.56 0.42 -24.66
CA GLY A 309 -1.46 1.12 -25.30
C GLY A 309 -0.98 0.46 -26.60
N GLN A 310 -0.90 -0.87 -26.64
CA GLN A 310 -0.56 -1.59 -27.88
C GLN A 310 -1.61 -1.34 -28.97
N LYS A 311 -2.90 -1.37 -28.61
CA LYS A 311 -3.98 -1.07 -29.57
C LYS A 311 -3.92 0.35 -30.10
N GLU A 312 -3.58 1.34 -29.27
CA GLU A 312 -3.36 2.71 -29.75
C GLU A 312 -2.19 2.81 -30.74
N GLN A 313 -1.12 2.04 -30.52
CA GLN A 313 0.03 2.01 -31.44
C GLN A 313 -0.29 1.32 -32.77
N GLU A 314 -1.15 0.30 -32.75
CA GLU A 314 -1.58 -0.44 -33.93
C GLU A 314 -2.68 0.26 -34.72
N ASN A 315 -3.28 1.34 -34.19
CA ASN A 315 -4.36 2.08 -34.86
C ASN A 315 -3.79 3.09 -35.89
N PRO A 316 -4.02 2.91 -37.20
CA PRO A 316 -3.54 3.82 -38.24
C PRO A 316 -4.08 5.24 -38.09
N GLU A 317 -5.30 5.40 -37.56
CA GLU A 317 -5.93 6.71 -37.37
C GLU A 317 -5.20 7.59 -36.34
N LEU A 318 -4.44 6.95 -35.43
CA LEU A 318 -3.68 7.61 -34.37
C LEU A 318 -2.18 7.73 -34.70
N GLU A 319 -1.76 7.42 -35.93
CA GLU A 319 -0.34 7.54 -36.33
C GLU A 319 0.18 8.98 -36.25
N SER A 320 -0.69 9.95 -36.47
CA SER A 320 -0.36 11.38 -36.39
C SER A 320 -0.33 11.92 -34.95
N SER A 321 -0.81 11.15 -33.97
CA SER A 321 -0.84 11.58 -32.57
C SER A 321 0.55 11.57 -31.95
N SER A 322 0.92 12.69 -31.31
CA SER A 322 2.24 12.87 -30.68
C SER A 322 2.44 12.01 -29.43
N ILE A 323 1.35 11.62 -28.76
CA ILE A 323 1.35 10.80 -27.55
C ILE A 323 0.47 9.57 -27.80
N ARG A 324 1.07 8.38 -27.81
CA ARG A 324 0.35 7.11 -27.97
C ARG A 324 1.04 5.96 -27.25
N GLY A 325 0.25 4.99 -26.82
CA GLY A 325 0.76 3.77 -26.21
C GLY A 325 1.02 3.89 -24.72
N SER A 326 1.61 2.84 -24.14
CA SER A 326 1.95 2.80 -22.72
C SER A 326 3.18 1.95 -22.44
N HIS A 327 3.87 2.28 -21.36
CA HIS A 327 4.99 1.50 -20.85
C HIS A 327 5.01 1.59 -19.32
N VAL A 328 5.76 0.70 -18.68
CA VAL A 328 5.87 0.67 -17.22
C VAL A 328 7.16 1.34 -16.78
N VAL A 329 7.03 2.37 -15.93
CA VAL A 329 8.15 3.08 -15.32
C VAL A 329 8.63 2.39 -14.03
N ALA A 330 7.70 1.87 -13.21
CA ALA A 330 7.99 1.23 -11.94
C ALA A 330 6.82 0.35 -11.42
N PRO A 331 7.07 -0.58 -10.47
CA PRO A 331 8.38 -1.11 -10.12
C PRO A 331 8.88 -1.95 -11.31
N ASN A 332 10.19 -1.99 -11.58
CA ASN A 332 10.69 -2.88 -12.62
C ASN A 332 10.19 -4.30 -12.33
N ALA A 333 9.34 -4.85 -13.20
CA ALA A 333 9.25 -6.28 -13.31
C ALA A 333 10.67 -6.77 -13.68
N PRO A 334 11.16 -7.91 -13.16
CA PRO A 334 12.34 -8.54 -13.75
C PRO A 334 12.08 -8.62 -15.26
N GLN A 335 12.97 -7.99 -16.03
CA GLN A 335 12.86 -7.72 -17.45
C GLN A 335 11.99 -8.75 -18.19
N GLU A 336 10.84 -8.32 -18.70
CA GLU A 336 10.09 -9.10 -19.68
C GLU A 336 10.93 -9.15 -20.98
N ARG A 337 11.77 -10.18 -21.08
CA ARG A 337 12.33 -10.81 -22.30
C ARG A 337 12.99 -9.89 -23.35
N VAL A 338 14.32 -9.98 -23.44
CA VAL A 338 15.00 -9.80 -24.73
C VAL A 338 14.90 -11.11 -25.52
N VAL A 339 14.12 -11.12 -26.60
CA VAL A 339 14.17 -12.20 -27.59
C VAL A 339 15.30 -11.89 -28.57
N VAL A 340 16.46 -12.53 -28.42
CA VAL A 340 17.49 -12.48 -29.46
C VAL A 340 17.06 -13.43 -30.59
N LYS A 341 16.52 -12.86 -31.67
CA LYS A 341 16.37 -13.59 -32.94
C LYS A 341 17.74 -13.67 -33.61
N GLY A 342 18.20 -14.88 -33.92
CA GLY A 342 19.35 -15.03 -34.81
C GLY A 342 19.00 -14.54 -36.22
N SER A 343 20.00 -14.36 -37.08
CA SER A 343 19.88 -13.92 -38.48
C SER A 343 18.97 -14.79 -39.37
N SER A 344 18.52 -15.96 -38.88
CA SER A 344 17.56 -16.86 -39.53
C SER A 344 16.14 -16.81 -38.94
N GLY A 345 15.84 -15.86 -38.04
CA GLY A 345 14.50 -15.68 -37.46
C GLY A 345 14.07 -16.73 -36.42
N LYS A 346 14.89 -17.75 -36.14
CA LYS A 346 14.58 -18.78 -35.12
C LYS A 346 15.03 -18.35 -33.72
N VAL A 347 14.15 -18.57 -32.74
CA VAL A 347 14.38 -18.31 -31.30
C VAL A 347 15.43 -19.31 -30.78
N LYS A 348 16.59 -18.81 -30.32
CA LYS A 348 17.72 -19.67 -29.89
C LYS A 348 17.63 -20.17 -28.44
N SER A 349 17.00 -19.44 -27.52
CA SER A 349 16.76 -19.93 -26.15
C SER A 349 15.79 -19.02 -25.39
N VAL A 350 15.17 -19.56 -24.33
CA VAL A 350 14.39 -18.82 -23.34
C VAL A 350 14.99 -19.12 -21.98
N GLN A 351 15.73 -18.17 -21.39
CA GLN A 351 16.13 -18.25 -19.98
C GLN A 351 15.11 -17.52 -19.11
N ARG A 352 14.81 -18.11 -17.95
CA ARG A 352 13.93 -17.56 -16.92
C ARG A 352 14.75 -17.42 -15.65
N ASP A 353 15.18 -16.22 -15.32
CA ASP A 353 15.82 -15.98 -14.04
C ASP A 353 14.75 -15.62 -13.01
N HIS A 354 14.63 -16.46 -11.98
CA HIS A 354 13.91 -16.13 -10.75
C HIS A 354 14.97 -15.70 -9.73
N ILE A 355 14.95 -14.44 -9.32
CA ILE A 355 15.75 -13.98 -8.18
C ILE A 355 15.00 -14.40 -6.92
N GLY A 356 15.60 -15.30 -6.12
CA GLY A 356 15.00 -15.74 -4.86
C GLY A 356 15.37 -17.13 -4.32
N LYS A 357 16.44 -17.79 -4.82
CA LYS A 357 17.01 -18.96 -4.13
C LYS A 357 18.44 -18.67 -3.72
N GLY A 358 18.59 -18.17 -2.49
CA GLY A 358 19.84 -18.37 -1.76
C GLY A 358 20.11 -19.87 -1.66
N GLN A 359 21.34 -20.27 -1.97
CA GLN A 359 21.81 -21.63 -1.70
C GLN A 359 21.89 -21.81 -0.18
N GLY A 360 21.13 -22.76 0.35
CA GLY A 360 21.11 -23.11 1.77
C GLY A 360 20.23 -24.35 1.97
N GLU A 361 20.72 -25.28 2.79
CA GLU A 361 20.32 -26.68 2.89
C GLU A 361 18.84 -26.95 3.23
N LYS A 362 18.33 -28.10 2.78
CA LYS A 362 16.97 -28.58 3.03
C LYS A 362 16.82 -29.14 4.45
N PRO A 363 15.69 -28.86 5.12
CA PRO A 363 14.97 -29.86 5.88
C PRO A 363 13.65 -30.23 5.19
N ARG A 364 13.28 -31.51 5.28
CA ARG A 364 12.04 -32.08 4.76
C ARG A 364 10.85 -31.69 5.65
N THR A 365 9.94 -30.87 5.13
CA THR A 365 8.50 -30.83 5.50
C THR A 365 7.71 -30.27 4.30
N SER A 366 6.43 -30.66 4.15
CA SER A 366 5.62 -30.48 2.93
C SER A 366 5.67 -29.06 2.37
N SER A 367 5.99 -28.96 1.09
CA SER A 367 6.53 -27.75 0.49
C SER A 367 5.43 -26.78 0.03
N MET A 368 5.59 -25.50 0.38
CA MET A 368 4.83 -24.33 -0.10
C MET A 368 4.61 -24.33 -1.63
N TYR A 369 5.45 -25.03 -2.41
CA TYR A 369 5.29 -25.20 -3.85
C TYR A 369 4.01 -25.96 -4.25
N ASP A 370 3.45 -26.81 -3.39
CA ASP A 370 2.20 -27.52 -3.71
C ASP A 370 0.99 -26.59 -3.65
N LYS A 371 1.03 -25.56 -2.78
CA LYS A 371 0.04 -24.47 -2.71
C LYS A 371 0.20 -23.47 -3.85
N VAL A 372 1.43 -23.18 -4.27
CA VAL A 372 1.69 -22.33 -5.45
C VAL A 372 1.31 -23.05 -6.74
N ALA A 373 1.56 -24.36 -6.87
CA ALA A 373 1.19 -25.15 -8.05
C ALA A 373 -0.33 -25.26 -8.23
N THR A 374 -1.09 -25.32 -7.14
CA THR A 374 -2.57 -25.24 -7.16
C THR A 374 -3.03 -23.86 -7.62
N SER A 375 -2.47 -22.77 -7.09
CA SER A 375 -2.79 -21.40 -7.55
C SER A 375 -2.45 -21.14 -9.02
N VAL A 376 -1.34 -21.66 -9.54
CA VAL A 376 -0.95 -21.51 -10.96
C VAL A 376 -1.87 -22.34 -11.87
N ARG A 377 -2.33 -23.51 -11.40
CA ARG A 377 -3.29 -24.34 -12.14
C ARG A 377 -4.69 -23.70 -12.15
N GLU A 378 -5.08 -23.05 -11.07
CA GLU A 378 -6.31 -22.26 -10.97
C GLU A 378 -6.25 -21.00 -11.83
N ALA A 379 -5.16 -20.23 -11.77
CA ALA A 379 -4.93 -19.08 -12.65
C ALA A 379 -4.94 -19.47 -14.14
N LYS A 380 -4.39 -20.64 -14.50
CA LYS A 380 -4.50 -21.18 -15.88
C LYS A 380 -5.93 -21.59 -16.24
N LYS A 381 -6.71 -22.11 -15.28
CA LYS A 381 -8.11 -22.50 -15.48
C LYS A 381 -8.99 -21.26 -15.65
N GLU A 382 -8.75 -20.21 -14.87
CA GLU A 382 -9.40 -18.91 -15.01
C GLU A 382 -9.00 -18.21 -16.30
N LYS A 383 -7.71 -18.19 -16.67
CA LYS A 383 -7.26 -17.68 -17.98
C LYS A 383 -7.98 -18.37 -19.14
N ARG A 384 -8.13 -19.71 -19.10
CA ARG A 384 -8.87 -20.46 -20.13
C ARG A 384 -10.38 -20.17 -20.13
N ARG A 385 -10.99 -19.92 -18.95
CA ARG A 385 -12.38 -19.46 -18.85
C ARG A 385 -12.52 -18.06 -19.46
N TRP A 386 -11.56 -17.18 -19.18
CA TRP A 386 -11.48 -15.82 -19.69
C TRP A 386 -11.30 -15.80 -21.22
N GLU A 387 -10.41 -16.61 -21.78
CA GLU A 387 -10.22 -16.76 -23.23
C GLU A 387 -11.46 -17.34 -23.93
N LYS A 388 -12.18 -18.28 -23.30
CA LYS A 388 -13.46 -18.81 -23.83
C LYS A 388 -14.57 -17.77 -23.78
N PHE A 389 -14.61 -16.92 -22.76
CA PHE A 389 -15.57 -15.83 -22.65
C PHE A 389 -15.32 -14.77 -23.74
N MET A 390 -14.06 -14.37 -23.93
CA MET A 390 -13.66 -13.42 -24.99
C MET A 390 -13.99 -13.92 -26.40
N LYS A 391 -13.94 -15.24 -26.66
CA LYS A 391 -14.36 -15.83 -27.94
C LYS A 391 -15.87 -15.88 -28.15
N LYS A 392 -16.68 -15.88 -27.08
CA LYS A 392 -18.15 -15.88 -27.17
C LYS A 392 -18.73 -14.49 -27.45
N GLU A 393 -18.06 -13.42 -27.05
CA GLU A 393 -18.49 -12.04 -27.32
C GLU A 393 -18.21 -11.57 -28.77
N GLN A 394 -17.41 -12.31 -29.55
CA GLN A 394 -17.20 -12.02 -30.98
C GLN A 394 -18.43 -12.34 -31.88
N VAL A 395 -19.55 -12.81 -31.33
CA VAL A 395 -20.73 -13.27 -32.11
C VAL A 395 -21.91 -12.27 -32.10
N TRP A 396 -21.79 -11.10 -31.48
CA TRP A 396 -22.85 -10.07 -31.52
C TRP A 396 -22.45 -8.81 -32.29
N ASN A 397 -21.92 -9.00 -33.50
CA ASN A 397 -21.80 -7.95 -34.52
C ASN A 397 -22.08 -8.56 -35.90
N ILE A 398 -23.28 -9.11 -36.08
CA ILE A 398 -23.94 -9.30 -37.39
C ILE A 398 -25.44 -9.14 -37.16
N ASP A 399 -25.88 -7.88 -37.26
CA ASP A 399 -27.07 -7.34 -37.95
C ASP A 399 -27.50 -6.00 -37.33
#